data_AF-A0A6J4G0M3-F1
#
_entry.id   AF-A0A6J4G0M3-F1
#
_cell.length_a   1.000
_cell.length_b   1.000
_cell.length_c   1.000
_cell.angle_alpha   90.00
_cell.angle_beta   90.00
_cell.angle_gamma   90.00
#
_symmetry.space_group_name_H-M   'P 1'
#
loop_
_entity.id
_entity.type
_entity.pdbx_description
1 polymer ?
#
loop_
_entity_poly.entity_id
_entity_poly.type
_entity_poly.pdbx_seq_one_letter_code
_entity_poly.pdbx_strand_id
1 'polypeptide(L)'
;MMPKSYLSEDRKRGLSGNALFAAESAAADRADDEEAAWAWLRLAEVPAHALLALKRVEGADYIRSKGLKTEAVEKAYGRDWLNRKI
;
A
#
# COMPACT_ATOMS: atom_id res chain seq x y z
N MET A 1 -11.07 -4.32 -12.47
CA MET A 1 -10.89 -3.02 -13.14
C MET A 1 -9.68 -2.34 -12.51
N MET A 2 -8.81 -1.67 -13.27
CA MET A 2 -7.69 -0.92 -12.70
C MET A 2 -8.19 0.42 -12.13
N PRO A 3 -7.60 0.95 -11.03
CA PRO A 3 -7.98 2.25 -10.50
C PRO A 3 -7.69 3.39 -11.49
N LYS A 4 -8.28 4.56 -11.25
CA LYS A 4 -7.98 5.77 -12.03
C LYS A 4 -6.48 6.07 -11.99
N SER A 5 -5.87 6.25 -13.15
CA SER A 5 -4.45 6.56 -13.28
C SER A 5 -4.21 8.06 -13.16
N TYR A 6 -3.15 8.42 -12.45
CA TYR A 6 -2.75 9.79 -12.13
C TYR A 6 -1.36 10.15 -12.67
N LEU A 7 -0.51 9.15 -12.92
CA LEU A 7 0.77 9.36 -13.57
C LEU A 7 0.63 9.48 -15.09
N SER A 8 1.44 10.37 -15.70
CA SER A 8 1.62 10.39 -17.15
C SER A 8 2.45 9.18 -17.62
N GLU A 9 2.30 8.79 -18.88
CA GLU A 9 3.05 7.68 -19.47
C GLU A 9 4.58 7.85 -19.35
N ASP A 10 5.08 9.09 -19.45
CA ASP A 10 6.49 9.39 -19.24
C ASP A 10 6.96 9.09 -17.82
N ARG A 11 6.12 9.35 -16.81
CA ARG A 11 6.43 9.05 -15.40
C ARG A 11 6.35 7.57 -15.08
N LYS A 12 5.52 6.81 -15.81
CA LYS A 12 5.41 5.35 -15.66
C LYS A 12 6.60 4.61 -16.28
N ARG A 13 7.22 5.20 -17.29
CA ARG A 13 8.30 4.60 -18.08
C ARG A 13 9.47 4.17 -17.18
N GLY A 14 9.81 2.88 -17.23
CA GLY A 14 10.94 2.31 -16.48
C GLY A 14 10.63 1.97 -15.02
N LEU A 15 9.41 2.22 -14.53
CA LEU A 15 8.99 1.71 -13.22
C LEU A 15 8.71 0.21 -13.31
N SER A 16 9.12 -0.54 -12.28
CA SER A 16 8.63 -1.89 -12.07
C SER A 16 7.13 -1.86 -11.75
N GLY A 17 6.43 -2.99 -11.91
CA GLY A 17 4.99 -3.06 -11.61
C GLY A 17 4.65 -2.62 -10.18
N ASN A 18 5.46 -3.03 -9.19
CA ASN A 18 5.24 -2.61 -7.81
C ASN A 18 5.51 -1.11 -7.59
N ALA A 19 6.59 -0.60 -8.20
CA ALA A 19 6.92 0.82 -8.11
C ALA A 19 5.85 1.69 -8.79
N LEU A 20 5.25 1.21 -9.89
CA LEU A 20 4.12 1.85 -10.55
C LEU A 20 2.93 1.98 -9.61
N PHE A 21 2.53 0.89 -8.94
CA PHE A 21 1.39 0.92 -8.02
C PHE A 21 1.63 1.87 -6.83
N ALA A 22 2.81 1.86 -6.23
CA ALA A 22 3.15 2.79 -5.16
C ALA A 22 3.18 4.26 -5.65
N ALA A 23 3.71 4.51 -6.84
CA ALA A 23 3.79 5.85 -7.40
C ALA A 23 2.42 6.41 -7.82
N GLU A 24 1.54 5.57 -8.38
CA GLU A 24 0.15 5.93 -8.68
C GLU A 24 -0.65 6.21 -7.40
N SER A 25 -0.45 5.40 -6.35
CA SER A 25 -1.05 5.66 -5.03
C SER A 25 -0.68 7.05 -4.50
N ALA A 26 0.61 7.39 -4.51
CA ALA A 26 1.09 8.70 -4.09
C ALA A 26 0.64 9.86 -5.02
N ALA A 27 0.40 9.59 -6.30
CA ALA A 27 -0.11 10.58 -7.23
C ALA A 27 -1.61 10.87 -7.02
N ALA A 28 -2.40 9.82 -6.74
CA ALA A 28 -3.81 9.95 -6.38
C ALA A 28 -3.99 10.71 -5.05
N ASP A 29 -3.17 10.39 -4.05
CA ASP A 29 -3.17 11.07 -2.75
C ASP A 29 -2.90 12.59 -2.89
N ARG A 30 -1.89 12.96 -3.69
CA ARG A 30 -1.61 14.37 -4.01
C ARG A 30 -2.71 15.08 -4.81
N ALA A 31 -3.64 14.33 -5.39
CA ALA A 31 -4.79 14.85 -6.09
C ALA A 31 -6.07 14.81 -5.22
N ASP A 32 -5.92 14.57 -3.91
CA ASP A 32 -6.99 14.41 -2.93
C ASP A 32 -8.00 13.28 -3.28
N ASP A 33 -7.57 12.28 -4.06
CA ASP A 33 -8.35 11.08 -4.36
C ASP A 33 -7.87 9.92 -3.50
N GLU A 34 -8.30 9.94 -2.24
CA GLU A 34 -7.97 8.90 -1.25
C GLU A 34 -8.46 7.51 -1.70
N GLU A 35 -9.60 7.42 -2.37
CA GLU A 35 -10.15 6.15 -2.84
C GLU A 35 -9.20 5.48 -3.85
N ALA A 36 -8.77 6.23 -4.87
CA ALA A 36 -7.81 5.75 -5.85
C ALA A 36 -6.43 5.51 -5.21
N ALA A 37 -6.01 6.34 -4.25
CA ALA A 37 -4.75 6.15 -3.54
C ALA A 37 -4.70 4.79 -2.85
N TRP A 38 -5.74 4.43 -2.09
CA TRP A 38 -5.84 3.11 -1.46
C TRP A 38 -6.04 1.99 -2.47
N ALA A 39 -6.81 2.20 -3.54
CA ALA A 39 -7.02 1.20 -4.57
C ALA A 39 -5.70 0.79 -5.24
N TRP A 40 -4.83 1.75 -5.54
CA TRP A 40 -3.47 1.47 -6.03
C TRP A 40 -2.60 0.79 -4.98
N LEU A 41 -2.63 1.25 -3.72
CA LEU A 41 -1.79 0.68 -2.66
C LEU A 41 -2.13 -0.78 -2.35
N ARG A 42 -3.39 -1.20 -2.49
CA ARG A 42 -3.82 -2.62 -2.38
C ARG A 42 -3.15 -3.53 -3.40
N LEU A 43 -2.77 -3.01 -4.56
CA LEU A 43 -2.07 -3.76 -5.59
C LEU A 43 -0.58 -3.85 -5.32
N ALA A 44 -0.03 -2.91 -4.55
CA ALA A 44 1.39 -2.86 -4.21
C ALA A 44 1.75 -3.89 -3.12
N GLU A 45 2.92 -4.49 -3.26
CA GLU A 45 3.66 -5.10 -2.16
C GLU A 45 4.29 -3.99 -1.32
N VAL A 46 3.66 -3.71 -0.19
CA VAL A 46 4.13 -2.69 0.76
C VAL A 46 5.24 -3.29 1.63
N PRO A 47 6.38 -2.60 1.80
CA PRO A 47 7.45 -3.07 2.67
C PRO A 47 6.97 -3.32 4.10
N ALA A 48 7.49 -4.38 4.72
CA ALA A 48 7.06 -4.82 6.05
C ALA A 48 7.18 -3.73 7.14
N HIS A 49 8.25 -2.91 7.08
CA HIS A 49 8.45 -1.81 8.02
C HIS A 49 7.38 -0.70 7.87
N ALA A 50 6.91 -0.45 6.64
CA ALA A 50 5.86 0.54 6.39
C ALA A 50 4.49 0.05 6.89
N LEU A 51 4.19 -1.24 6.73
CA LEU A 51 2.99 -1.84 7.32
C LEU A 51 3.01 -1.83 8.86
N LEU A 52 4.18 -2.03 9.48
CA LEU A 52 4.31 -1.86 10.93
C LEU A 52 4.10 -0.41 11.38
N ALA A 53 4.66 0.56 10.65
CA ALA A 53 4.44 1.97 10.93
C ALA A 53 2.95 2.33 10.81
N LEU A 54 2.28 1.87 9.74
CA LEU A 54 0.85 2.09 9.55
C LEU A 54 0.01 1.45 10.67
N LYS A 55 0.34 0.22 11.09
CA LYS A 55 -0.35 -0.43 12.22
C LYS A 55 -0.15 0.34 13.53
N ARG A 56 1.02 0.94 13.77
CA ARG A 56 1.26 1.74 14.98
C ARG A 56 0.40 3.00 15.05
N VAL A 57 0.14 3.62 13.89
CA VAL A 57 -0.65 4.84 13.79
C VAL A 57 -2.14 4.52 13.80
N GLU A 58 -2.58 3.57 12.97
CA GLU A 58 -4.00 3.34 12.67
C GLU A 58 -4.59 2.11 13.38
N GLY A 59 -3.74 1.23 13.91
CA GLY A 59 -4.15 -0.01 14.55
C GLY A 59 -4.37 -1.19 13.58
N ALA A 60 -4.58 -2.37 14.15
CA ALA A 60 -4.69 -3.63 13.39
C ALA A 60 -5.98 -3.71 12.57
N ASP A 61 -7.09 -3.22 13.09
CA ASP A 61 -8.39 -3.29 12.41
C ASP A 61 -8.45 -2.39 11.19
N TYR A 62 -7.75 -1.25 11.24
CA TYR A 62 -7.57 -0.40 10.07
C TYR A 62 -6.87 -1.16 8.94
N ILE A 63 -5.72 -1.79 9.21
CA ILE A 63 -4.99 -2.59 8.22
C ILE A 63 -5.89 -3.67 7.61
N ARG A 64 -6.67 -4.38 8.45
CA ARG A 64 -7.61 -5.42 7.98
C ARG A 64 -8.67 -4.86 7.04
N SER A 65 -9.23 -3.70 7.35
CA SER A 65 -10.27 -3.08 6.50
C SER A 65 -9.74 -2.61 5.15
N LYS A 66 -8.45 -2.28 5.04
CA LYS A 66 -7.85 -1.77 3.80
C LYS A 66 -7.53 -2.86 2.78
N GLY A 67 -7.44 -4.14 3.16
CA GLY A 67 -7.18 -5.23 2.21
C GLY A 67 -5.81 -5.14 1.52
N LEU A 68 -4.80 -4.65 2.25
CA LEU A 68 -3.42 -4.58 1.78
C LEU A 68 -2.79 -5.98 1.71
N LYS A 69 -1.83 -6.15 0.81
CA LYS A 69 -0.96 -7.32 0.76
C LYS A 69 -0.06 -7.38 1.99
N THR A 70 -0.08 -8.50 2.71
CA THR A 70 0.62 -8.67 3.99
C THR A 70 1.75 -9.70 3.94
N GLU A 71 2.01 -10.32 2.80
CA GLU A 71 2.96 -11.43 2.66
C GLU A 71 4.37 -11.05 3.13
N ALA A 72 4.83 -9.83 2.82
CA ALA A 72 6.13 -9.33 3.23
C ALA A 72 6.27 -9.20 4.76
N VAL A 73 5.24 -8.67 5.43
CA VAL A 73 5.24 -8.49 6.89
C VAL A 73 5.02 -9.81 7.62
N GLU A 74 4.22 -10.72 7.06
CA GLU A 74 4.05 -12.07 7.60
C GLU A 74 5.34 -12.88 7.51
N LYS A 75 6.09 -12.75 6.42
CA LYS A 75 7.40 -13.39 6.27
C LYS A 75 8.42 -12.85 7.28
N ALA A 76 8.40 -11.55 7.54
CA ALA A 76 9.37 -10.90 8.43
C ALA A 76 9.04 -11.06 9.92
N TYR A 77 7.75 -11.02 10.28
CA TYR A 77 7.31 -10.92 11.68
C TYR A 77 6.35 -12.03 12.12
N GLY A 78 5.92 -12.90 11.22
CA GLY A 78 4.95 -13.97 11.48
C GLY A 78 3.51 -13.57 11.14
N ARG A 79 2.66 -14.56 10.89
CA ARG A 79 1.25 -14.36 10.52
C ARG A 79 0.40 -13.69 11.60
N ASP A 80 0.82 -13.78 12.84
CA ASP A 80 0.18 -13.17 14.00
C ASP A 80 0.61 -11.71 14.25
N TRP A 81 1.41 -11.10 13.37
CA TRP A 81 1.95 -9.75 13.54
C TRP A 81 0.86 -8.69 13.84
N LEU A 82 -0.34 -8.82 13.29
CA LEU A 82 -1.47 -7.92 13.57
C LEU A 82 -1.95 -8.01 15.03
N ASN A 83 -1.81 -9.15 15.68
CA ASN A 83 -2.28 -9.38 17.05
C ASN A 83 -1.22 -9.08 18.12
N ARG A 84 0.06 -8.96 17.71
CA ARG A 84 1.15 -8.63 18.63
C ARG A 84 1.09 -7.17 19.05
N LYS A 85 1.48 -6.89 20.29
CA LYS A 85 1.85 -5.53 20.71
C LYS A 85 3.16 -5.15 20.00
N ILE A 86 3.24 -3.93 19.45
CA ILE A 86 4.40 -3.40 18.70
C ILE A 86 5.03 -2.22 19.43
#